data_AF-A0A2L2YSI1-F1
#
_entry.id   AF-A0A2L2YSI1-F1
#
_cell.length_a   1.000
_cell.length_b   1.000
_cell.length_c   1.000
_cell.angle_alpha   90.00
_cell.angle_beta   90.00
_cell.angle_gamma   90.00
#
_symmetry.space_group_name_H-M   'P 1'
#
loop_
_entity.id
_entity.type
_entity.pdbx_description
1 polymer ?
#
loop_
_entity_poly.entity_id
_entity_poly.type
_entity_poly.pdbx_seq_one_letter_code
_entity_poly.pdbx_strand_id
1 'polypeptide(L)'
;TAKCDAETHTQYCLRPDGCIRASENHNDLLCKLFKDPDSYLSAGGSALNSARIAKWILDNKGDVSFIGCVGDDTYKDWLNNILQLENITSLNEAIPGESTGTCICLLTEQGGRSMITSQAAAAKLSSQHLHLEHIKRKLSEASHVFAVGYLFSHSPDVVHELANLCSESQIFAFSLSAEYICRQYKEEILQIMPRIDFLFGNESEIVTFGEALIGQQSISGKFHSRLNFTGGC
;
A
#
# COMPACT_ATOMS: atom_id res chain seq x y z
N THR A 1 15.81 1.56 3.91
CA THR A 1 15.64 2.51 5.01
C THR A 1 17.00 2.99 5.46
N ALA A 2 17.17 4.30 5.65
CA ALA A 2 18.42 4.90 6.09
C ALA A 2 18.15 6.15 6.91
N LYS A 3 19.15 6.65 7.64
CA LYS A 3 19.08 8.02 8.20
C LYS A 3 19.16 9.03 7.06
N CYS A 4 18.35 10.08 7.14
CA CYS A 4 18.36 11.15 6.15
C CYS A 4 19.52 12.10 6.43
N ASP A 5 20.42 12.29 5.46
CA ASP A 5 21.40 13.37 5.52
C ASP A 5 20.79 14.71 5.07
N ALA A 6 21.39 15.82 5.52
CA ALA A 6 20.87 17.16 5.26
C ALA A 6 20.84 17.53 3.76
N GLU A 7 21.80 16.99 2.99
CA GLU A 7 21.88 17.20 1.54
C GLU A 7 20.68 16.56 0.84
N THR A 8 20.40 15.29 1.13
CA THR A 8 19.27 14.53 0.59
C THR A 8 17.94 15.15 1.02
N HIS A 9 17.81 15.55 2.29
CA HIS A 9 16.61 16.23 2.78
C HIS A 9 16.30 17.49 1.96
N THR A 10 17.32 18.30 1.70
CA THR A 10 17.20 19.56 0.95
C THR A 10 16.95 19.30 -0.53
N GLN A 11 17.72 18.40 -1.15
CA GLN A 11 17.63 18.07 -2.57
C GLN A 11 16.24 17.58 -2.98
N TYR A 12 15.61 16.75 -2.13
CA TYR A 12 14.31 16.15 -2.41
C TYR A 12 13.14 16.90 -1.74
N CYS A 13 13.39 18.04 -1.10
CA CYS A 13 12.38 18.84 -0.39
C CYS A 13 11.51 17.98 0.54
N LEU A 14 12.15 17.07 1.27
CA LEU A 14 11.45 16.08 2.08
C LEU A 14 10.70 16.76 3.21
N ARG A 15 9.46 16.31 3.43
CA ARG A 15 8.66 16.69 4.58
C ARG A 15 8.57 15.50 5.54
N PRO A 16 8.55 15.71 6.86
CA PRO A 16 8.25 14.65 7.81
C PRO A 16 6.97 13.90 7.41
N ASP A 17 7.03 12.57 7.40
CA ASP A 17 5.93 11.68 7.00
C ASP A 17 5.40 11.87 5.57
N GLY A 18 6.14 12.61 4.75
CA GLY A 18 5.85 12.83 3.35
C GLY A 18 6.19 11.63 2.46
N CYS A 19 5.46 11.51 1.36
CA CYS A 19 5.76 10.56 0.30
C CYS A 19 5.81 11.30 -1.04
N ILE A 20 6.90 11.12 -1.79
CA ILE A 20 7.07 11.67 -3.13
C ILE A 20 7.38 10.57 -4.14
N ARG A 21 7.09 10.84 -5.42
CA ARG A 21 7.49 9.95 -6.52
C ARG A 21 8.98 10.13 -6.82
N ALA A 22 9.63 9.04 -7.23
CA ALA A 22 11.00 9.03 -7.71
C ALA A 22 11.20 10.02 -8.87
N SER A 23 12.30 10.78 -8.83
CA SER A 23 12.78 11.63 -9.92
C SER A 23 13.98 10.98 -10.63
N GLU A 24 14.57 11.67 -11.61
CA GLU A 24 15.73 11.17 -12.38
C GLU A 24 16.92 10.76 -11.50
N ASN A 25 17.13 11.43 -10.37
CA ASN A 25 18.23 11.16 -9.43
C ASN A 25 17.97 9.98 -8.48
N HIS A 26 16.81 9.33 -8.55
CA HIS A 26 16.41 8.25 -7.63
C HIS A 26 17.38 7.07 -7.67
N ASN A 27 17.85 6.69 -8.86
CA ASN A 27 18.76 5.56 -9.03
C ASN A 27 20.14 5.84 -8.42
N ASP A 28 20.63 7.08 -8.51
CA ASP A 28 21.90 7.47 -7.89
C ASP A 28 21.82 7.42 -6.37
N LEU A 29 20.70 7.91 -5.80
CA LEU A 29 20.45 7.80 -4.36
C LEU A 29 20.33 6.35 -3.92
N LEU A 30 19.61 5.51 -4.67
CA LEU A 30 19.48 4.08 -4.41
C LEU A 30 20.87 3.42 -4.39
N CYS A 31 21.72 3.71 -5.38
CA CYS A 31 23.09 3.20 -5.46
C CYS A 31 23.98 3.67 -4.30
N LYS A 32 23.84 4.93 -3.86
CA LYS A 32 24.50 5.46 -2.68
C LYS A 32 24.10 4.67 -1.42
N LEU A 33 22.80 4.47 -1.22
CA LEU A 33 22.26 3.75 -0.06
C LEU A 33 22.63 2.26 -0.05
N PHE A 34 22.74 1.61 -1.21
CA PHE A 34 23.21 0.22 -1.28
C PHE A 34 24.67 0.05 -0.86
N LYS A 35 25.48 1.10 -0.93
CA LYS A 35 26.89 1.10 -0.52
C LYS A 35 27.08 1.55 0.94
N ASP A 36 26.04 2.08 1.56
CA ASP A 36 26.06 2.56 2.92
C ASP A 36 25.78 1.39 3.90
N PRO A 37 26.72 1.04 4.79
CA PRO A 37 26.54 -0.06 5.74
C PRO A 37 25.44 0.20 6.78
N ASP A 38 25.05 1.47 6.99
CA ASP A 38 23.97 1.85 7.92
C ASP A 38 22.58 1.81 7.26
N SER A 39 22.52 1.51 5.96
CA SER A 39 21.29 1.36 5.21
C SER A 39 20.76 -0.08 5.27
N TYR A 40 19.44 -0.20 5.45
CA TYR A 40 18.76 -1.49 5.56
C TYR A 40 17.78 -1.73 4.40
N LEU A 41 17.89 -2.88 3.73
CA LEU A 41 16.93 -3.34 2.73
C LEU A 41 15.87 -4.24 3.38
N SER A 42 14.60 -3.98 3.10
CA SER A 42 13.47 -4.75 3.64
C SER A 42 12.35 -4.91 2.62
N ALA A 43 11.67 -6.05 2.62
CA ALA A 43 10.42 -6.19 1.87
C ALA A 43 9.41 -5.16 2.37
N GLY A 44 8.84 -4.39 1.44
CA GLY A 44 7.98 -3.25 1.75
C GLY A 44 6.78 -3.14 0.81
N GLY A 45 6.11 -1.99 0.87
CA GLY A 45 4.82 -1.76 0.23
C GLY A 45 3.67 -1.92 1.21
N SER A 46 2.69 -1.01 1.15
CA SER A 46 1.61 -0.91 2.16
C SER A 46 0.84 -2.22 2.33
N ALA A 47 0.32 -2.77 1.23
CA ALA A 47 -0.42 -4.04 1.25
C ALA A 47 0.45 -5.22 1.68
N LEU A 48 1.72 -5.28 1.24
CA LEU A 48 2.63 -6.37 1.63
C LEU A 48 2.93 -6.30 3.13
N ASN A 49 3.19 -5.12 3.67
CA ASN A 49 3.39 -4.94 5.11
C ASN A 49 2.17 -5.43 5.91
N SER A 50 0.96 -5.10 5.47
CA SER A 50 -0.27 -5.60 6.11
C SER A 50 -0.40 -7.12 6.01
N ALA A 51 -0.10 -7.72 4.85
CA ALA A 51 -0.13 -9.16 4.68
C ALA A 51 0.88 -9.88 5.60
N ARG A 52 2.08 -9.33 5.74
CA ARG A 52 3.14 -9.89 6.61
C ARG A 52 2.76 -9.83 8.08
N ILE A 53 2.20 -8.70 8.54
CA ILE A 53 1.70 -8.57 9.92
C ILE A 53 0.49 -9.48 10.16
N ALA A 54 -0.45 -9.54 9.22
CA ALA A 54 -1.60 -10.44 9.32
C ALA A 54 -1.13 -11.89 9.44
N LYS A 55 -0.17 -12.32 8.61
CA LYS A 55 0.38 -13.67 8.68
C LYS A 55 1.11 -13.93 9.98
N TRP A 56 1.88 -12.97 10.48
CA TRP A 56 2.56 -13.09 11.77
C TRP A 56 1.57 -13.26 12.94
N ILE A 57 0.45 -12.54 12.94
CA ILE A 57 -0.60 -12.65 13.97
C ILE A 57 -1.36 -13.97 13.86
N LEU A 58 -1.73 -14.36 12.63
CA LEU A 58 -2.50 -15.59 12.38
C LEU A 58 -1.67 -16.85 12.61
N ASP A 59 -0.36 -16.77 12.39
CA ASP A 59 0.58 -17.88 12.49
C ASP A 59 0.05 -19.11 11.73
N ASN A 60 -0.13 -20.26 12.38
CA ASN A 60 -0.64 -21.49 11.78
C ASN A 60 -2.18 -21.57 11.69
N LYS A 61 -2.90 -20.54 12.15
CA LYS A 61 -4.38 -20.51 12.22
C LYS A 61 -5.04 -19.88 11.00
N GLY A 62 -4.25 -19.31 10.09
CA GLY A 62 -4.77 -18.67 8.90
C GLY A 62 -3.76 -18.60 7.78
N ASP A 63 -4.28 -18.66 6.56
CA ASP A 63 -3.52 -18.48 5.34
C ASP A 63 -3.59 -17.03 4.87
N VAL A 64 -2.49 -16.53 4.33
CA VAL A 64 -2.41 -15.22 3.70
C VAL A 64 -1.86 -15.40 2.31
N SER A 65 -2.54 -14.81 1.32
CA SER A 65 -2.07 -14.71 -0.06
C SER A 65 -1.84 -13.25 -0.39
N PHE A 66 -0.83 -12.96 -1.23
CA PHE A 66 -0.48 -11.61 -1.64
C PHE A 66 -0.50 -11.51 -3.16
N ILE A 67 -1.26 -10.54 -3.68
CA ILE A 67 -1.33 -10.21 -5.11
C ILE A 67 -0.60 -8.87 -5.31
N GLY A 68 0.31 -8.85 -6.27
CA GLY A 68 1.10 -7.70 -6.64
C GLY A 68 1.79 -7.92 -7.98
N CYS A 69 2.65 -6.99 -8.36
CA CYS A 69 3.37 -7.03 -9.62
C CYS A 69 4.83 -6.64 -9.39
N VAL A 70 5.76 -7.43 -9.91
CA VAL A 70 7.21 -7.28 -9.75
C VAL A 70 7.91 -7.37 -11.10
N GLY A 71 9.14 -6.86 -11.19
CA GLY A 71 9.95 -7.02 -12.39
C GLY A 71 10.45 -8.46 -12.52
N ASP A 72 10.82 -8.89 -13.72
CA ASP A 72 11.56 -10.15 -13.89
C ASP A 72 13.06 -9.95 -13.56
N ASP A 73 13.35 -9.67 -12.28
CA ASP A 73 14.67 -9.32 -11.78
C ASP A 73 15.04 -10.05 -10.47
N THR A 74 16.23 -9.77 -9.94
CA THR A 74 16.72 -10.38 -8.70
C THR A 74 15.86 -10.02 -7.48
N TYR A 75 15.14 -8.89 -7.50
CA TYR A 75 14.27 -8.50 -6.40
C TYR A 75 12.99 -9.32 -6.38
N LYS A 76 12.48 -9.79 -7.52
CA LYS A 76 11.39 -10.78 -7.56
C LYS A 76 11.78 -12.05 -6.81
N ASP A 77 12.94 -12.62 -7.10
CA ASP A 77 13.38 -13.85 -6.44
C ASP A 77 13.58 -13.65 -4.94
N TRP A 78 14.16 -12.51 -4.55
CA TRP A 78 14.33 -12.13 -3.15
C TRP A 78 12.99 -11.93 -2.42
N LEU A 79 12.02 -11.23 -3.02
CA LEU A 79 10.69 -11.04 -2.45
C LEU A 79 9.92 -12.36 -2.33
N ASN A 80 9.98 -13.21 -3.36
CA ASN A 80 9.33 -14.53 -3.32
C ASN A 80 9.94 -15.42 -2.22
N ASN A 81 11.26 -15.37 -2.01
CA ASN A 81 11.90 -16.07 -0.91
C ASN A 81 11.44 -15.53 0.46
N ILE A 82 11.29 -14.22 0.63
CA ILE A 82 10.74 -13.64 1.87
C ILE A 82 9.30 -14.12 2.12
N LEU A 83 8.44 -14.06 1.10
CA LEU A 83 7.07 -14.51 1.19
C LEU A 83 6.99 -16.00 1.57
N GLN A 84 7.84 -16.83 0.95
CA GLN A 84 7.93 -18.25 1.25
C GLN A 84 8.37 -18.50 2.70
N LEU A 85 9.42 -17.82 3.18
CA LEU A 85 9.91 -17.95 4.56
C LEU A 85 8.86 -17.51 5.59
N GLU A 86 8.01 -16.55 5.24
CA GLU A 86 6.93 -16.05 6.09
C GLU A 86 5.61 -16.82 5.90
N ASN A 87 5.60 -17.88 5.08
CA ASN A 87 4.43 -18.70 4.76
C ASN A 87 3.26 -17.90 4.14
N ILE A 88 3.57 -16.90 3.32
CA ILE A 88 2.61 -16.12 2.54
C ILE A 88 2.59 -16.67 1.11
N THR A 89 1.41 -17.00 0.60
CA THR A 89 1.25 -17.46 -0.79
C THR A 89 1.44 -16.29 -1.75
N SER A 90 2.54 -16.30 -2.50
CA SER A 90 2.78 -15.31 -3.56
C SER A 90 1.89 -15.60 -4.76
N LEU A 91 1.06 -14.62 -5.14
CA LEU A 91 0.26 -14.59 -6.37
C LEU A 91 0.71 -13.43 -7.27
N ASN A 92 1.99 -13.05 -7.16
CA ASN A 92 2.54 -11.92 -7.92
C ASN A 92 2.64 -12.24 -9.41
N GLU A 93 2.38 -11.22 -10.23
CA GLU A 93 2.76 -11.21 -11.64
C GLU A 93 4.20 -10.73 -11.79
N ALA A 94 4.98 -11.37 -12.66
CA ALA A 94 6.32 -10.91 -13.03
C ALA A 94 6.27 -10.29 -14.44
N ILE A 95 6.76 -9.06 -14.59
CA ILE A 95 6.73 -8.31 -15.86
C ILE A 95 8.12 -8.32 -16.50
N PRO A 96 8.29 -9.00 -17.65
CA PRO A 96 9.57 -8.99 -18.37
C PRO A 96 9.97 -7.58 -18.82
N GLY A 97 11.23 -7.22 -18.60
CA GLY A 97 11.79 -5.94 -19.03
C GLY A 97 11.50 -4.75 -18.10
N GLU A 98 10.69 -4.93 -17.06
CA GLU A 98 10.46 -3.92 -16.02
C GLU A 98 11.30 -4.22 -14.78
N SER A 99 11.62 -3.18 -14.00
CA SER A 99 12.25 -3.32 -12.68
C SER A 99 11.20 -3.49 -11.58
N THR A 100 11.54 -4.20 -10.52
CA THR A 100 10.72 -4.26 -9.31
C THR A 100 10.69 -2.89 -8.64
N GLY A 101 9.49 -2.48 -8.18
CA GLY A 101 9.29 -1.21 -7.49
C GLY A 101 10.17 -1.06 -6.24
N THR A 102 10.63 0.15 -5.97
CA THR A 102 11.49 0.47 -4.83
C THR A 102 10.94 1.65 -4.04
N CYS A 103 11.15 1.64 -2.73
CA CYS A 103 10.84 2.77 -1.85
C CYS A 103 12.03 3.08 -0.95
N ILE A 104 12.58 4.28 -1.10
CA ILE A 104 13.61 4.81 -0.23
C ILE A 104 12.92 5.45 0.96
N CYS A 105 13.10 4.87 2.14
CA CYS A 105 12.57 5.38 3.41
C CYS A 105 13.70 6.06 4.20
N LEU A 106 13.59 7.37 4.41
CA LEU A 106 14.60 8.20 5.07
C LEU A 106 14.08 8.68 6.42
N LEU A 107 14.80 8.35 7.48
CA LEU A 107 14.48 8.77 8.84
C LEU A 107 15.01 10.18 9.08
N THR A 108 14.11 11.13 9.36
CA THR A 108 14.47 12.54 9.56
C THR A 108 14.96 12.78 10.99
N GLU A 109 15.89 13.72 11.18
CA GLU A 109 16.40 14.07 12.52
C GLU A 109 15.32 14.60 13.47
N GLN A 110 14.28 15.23 12.90
CA GLN A 110 13.15 15.82 13.63
C GLN A 110 12.13 14.77 14.11
N GLY A 111 12.36 13.49 13.82
CA GLY A 111 11.37 12.43 13.98
C GLY A 111 10.45 12.29 12.77
N GLY A 112 10.08 11.05 12.46
CA GLY A 112 9.28 10.69 11.28
C GLY A 112 10.08 10.01 10.18
N ARG A 113 9.39 9.65 9.08
CA ARG A 113 10.00 9.02 7.90
C ARG A 113 9.52 9.67 6.61
N SER A 114 10.42 9.99 5.69
CA SER A 114 10.05 10.45 4.36
C SER A 114 10.29 9.35 3.33
N MET A 115 9.37 9.18 2.39
CA MET A 115 9.41 8.10 1.40
C MET A 115 9.58 8.65 -0.02
N ILE A 116 10.47 8.05 -0.79
CA ILE A 116 10.65 8.32 -2.22
C ILE A 116 10.38 7.01 -2.97
N THR A 117 9.28 6.96 -3.73
CA THR A 117 8.77 5.71 -4.29
C THR A 117 8.87 5.68 -5.81
N SER A 118 9.48 4.62 -6.35
CA SER A 118 9.41 4.23 -7.76
C SER A 118 8.52 3.00 -7.88
N GLN A 119 7.39 3.11 -8.57
CA GLN A 119 6.43 2.01 -8.70
C GLN A 119 6.91 0.93 -9.69
N ALA A 120 7.55 1.33 -10.79
CA ALA A 120 8.07 0.43 -11.83
C ALA A 120 7.04 -0.67 -12.20
N ALA A 121 7.40 -1.96 -12.14
CA ALA A 121 6.49 -3.06 -12.45
C ALA A 121 5.18 -3.04 -11.63
N ALA A 122 5.18 -2.51 -10.40
CA ALA A 122 3.95 -2.43 -9.59
C ALA A 122 2.86 -1.58 -10.26
N ALA A 123 3.23 -0.60 -11.09
CA ALA A 123 2.31 0.22 -11.87
C ALA A 123 1.71 -0.50 -13.09
N LYS A 124 2.12 -1.75 -13.36
CA LYS A 124 1.63 -2.57 -14.48
C LYS A 124 0.60 -3.61 -14.06
N LEU A 125 0.31 -3.74 -12.77
CA LEU A 125 -0.74 -4.64 -12.30
C LEU A 125 -2.06 -4.27 -12.98
N SER A 126 -2.75 -5.25 -13.53
CA SER A 126 -4.04 -5.05 -14.20
C SER A 126 -5.07 -6.06 -13.72
N SER A 127 -6.35 -5.75 -13.91
CA SER A 127 -7.46 -6.63 -13.57
C SER A 127 -7.41 -7.98 -14.30
N GLN A 128 -6.73 -8.07 -15.44
CA GLN A 128 -6.53 -9.32 -16.18
C GLN A 128 -5.86 -10.41 -15.32
N HIS A 129 -4.92 -10.01 -14.45
CA HIS A 129 -4.24 -10.94 -13.55
C HIS A 129 -5.22 -11.60 -12.57
N LEU A 130 -6.23 -10.85 -12.09
CA LEU A 130 -7.27 -11.36 -11.20
C LEU A 130 -8.13 -12.45 -11.86
N HIS A 131 -8.18 -12.46 -13.19
CA HIS A 131 -8.98 -13.42 -13.93
C HIS A 131 -8.28 -14.76 -14.21
N LEU A 132 -7.00 -14.89 -13.86
CA LEU A 132 -6.30 -16.18 -13.95
C LEU A 132 -6.97 -17.19 -13.01
N GLU A 133 -7.23 -18.40 -13.51
CA GLU A 133 -8.02 -19.41 -12.80
C GLU A 133 -7.48 -19.73 -11.39
N HIS A 134 -6.16 -19.75 -11.23
CA HIS A 134 -5.56 -19.99 -9.92
C HIS A 134 -5.76 -18.83 -8.94
N ILE A 135 -5.84 -17.58 -9.42
CA ILE A 135 -6.10 -16.38 -8.60
C ILE A 135 -7.58 -16.29 -8.28
N LYS A 136 -8.47 -16.48 -9.26
CA LYS A 136 -9.92 -16.55 -9.01
C LYS A 136 -10.27 -17.57 -7.94
N ARG A 137 -9.71 -18.78 -8.05
CA ARG A 137 -9.88 -19.83 -7.03
C ARG A 137 -9.42 -19.34 -5.67
N LYS A 138 -8.23 -18.74 -5.58
CA LYS A 138 -7.69 -18.28 -4.30
C LYS A 138 -8.51 -17.13 -3.69
N LEU A 139 -9.00 -16.23 -4.53
CA LEU A 139 -9.94 -15.18 -4.12
C LEU A 139 -11.25 -15.77 -3.60
N SER A 140 -11.82 -16.80 -4.24
CA SER A 140 -13.06 -17.43 -3.79
C SER A 140 -12.93 -18.20 -2.47
N GLU A 141 -11.72 -18.67 -2.15
CA GLU A 141 -11.41 -19.33 -0.86
C GLU A 141 -11.22 -18.32 0.28
N ALA A 142 -10.90 -17.06 -0.04
CA ALA A 142 -10.59 -16.05 0.95
C ALA A 142 -11.86 -15.60 1.68
N SER A 143 -11.82 -15.57 3.02
CA SER A 143 -12.89 -14.96 3.80
C SER A 143 -12.77 -13.43 3.87
N HIS A 144 -11.57 -12.89 3.65
CA HIS A 144 -11.26 -11.47 3.71
C HIS A 144 -10.37 -11.07 2.53
N VAL A 145 -10.69 -9.93 1.92
CA VAL A 145 -9.88 -9.29 0.89
C VAL A 145 -9.55 -7.87 1.35
N PHE A 146 -8.27 -7.53 1.33
CA PHE A 146 -7.78 -6.20 1.72
C PHE A 146 -7.08 -5.52 0.55
N ALA A 147 -7.54 -4.31 0.20
CA ALA A 147 -6.95 -3.48 -0.84
C ALA A 147 -6.47 -2.12 -0.28
N VAL A 148 -5.48 -1.53 -0.95
CA VAL A 148 -4.90 -0.24 -0.56
C VAL A 148 -5.14 0.79 -1.65
N GLY A 149 -5.52 2.00 -1.25
CA GLY A 149 -5.86 3.11 -2.14
C GLY A 149 -4.72 3.60 -3.02
N TYR A 150 -3.45 3.31 -2.71
CA TYR A 150 -2.34 3.58 -3.63
C TYR A 150 -2.56 3.01 -5.03
N LEU A 151 -3.28 1.88 -5.15
CA LEU A 151 -3.63 1.25 -6.42
C LEU A 151 -4.41 2.19 -7.34
N PHE A 152 -5.26 3.08 -6.83
CA PHE A 152 -6.01 4.02 -7.67
C PHE A 152 -5.10 4.93 -8.50
N SER A 153 -3.86 5.17 -8.05
CA SER A 153 -2.92 6.04 -8.77
C SER A 153 -2.25 5.43 -10.00
N HIS A 154 -2.39 4.11 -10.21
CA HIS A 154 -1.74 3.41 -11.33
C HIS A 154 -2.54 2.22 -11.89
N SER A 155 -3.33 1.55 -11.06
CA SER A 155 -4.13 0.36 -11.39
C SER A 155 -5.55 0.44 -10.80
N PRO A 156 -6.34 1.49 -11.12
CA PRO A 156 -7.69 1.66 -10.56
C PRO A 156 -8.63 0.52 -10.94
N ASP A 157 -8.46 -0.07 -12.13
CA ASP A 157 -9.21 -1.22 -12.64
C ASP A 157 -9.12 -2.44 -11.72
N VAL A 158 -7.95 -2.68 -11.11
CA VAL A 158 -7.74 -3.78 -10.17
C VAL A 158 -8.63 -3.63 -8.93
N VAL A 159 -8.78 -2.41 -8.41
CA VAL A 159 -9.56 -2.17 -7.19
C VAL A 159 -11.05 -2.36 -7.46
N HIS A 160 -11.54 -1.82 -8.59
CA HIS A 160 -12.92 -2.01 -9.02
C HIS A 160 -13.23 -3.47 -9.28
N GLU A 161 -12.34 -4.18 -9.97
CA GLU A 161 -12.53 -5.59 -10.26
C GLU A 161 -12.51 -6.44 -8.98
N LEU A 162 -11.62 -6.16 -8.02
CA LEU A 162 -11.66 -6.81 -6.70
C LEU A 162 -13.01 -6.56 -6.00
N ALA A 163 -13.51 -5.34 -5.99
CA ALA A 163 -14.81 -5.02 -5.40
C ALA A 163 -15.96 -5.81 -6.09
N ASN A 164 -15.90 -5.97 -7.41
CA ASN A 164 -16.89 -6.74 -8.18
C ASN A 164 -16.79 -8.26 -7.96
N LEU A 165 -15.57 -8.80 -7.87
CA LEU A 165 -15.34 -10.25 -7.71
C LEU A 165 -15.60 -10.73 -6.28
N CYS A 166 -15.45 -9.86 -5.28
CA CYS A 166 -15.69 -10.24 -3.89
C CYS A 166 -17.19 -10.40 -3.62
N SER A 167 -17.61 -11.61 -3.22
CA SER A 167 -19.01 -11.90 -2.91
C SER A 167 -19.47 -11.19 -1.63
N GLU A 168 -20.78 -11.08 -1.44
CA GLU A 168 -21.41 -10.51 -0.24
C GLU A 168 -21.06 -11.26 1.06
N SER A 169 -20.60 -12.51 0.98
CA SER A 169 -20.17 -13.28 2.16
C SER A 169 -18.70 -13.04 2.55
N GLN A 170 -17.92 -12.40 1.68
CA GLN A 170 -16.52 -12.06 1.94
C GLN A 170 -16.44 -10.67 2.54
N ILE A 171 -15.52 -10.46 3.48
CA ILE A 171 -15.23 -9.12 4.00
C ILE A 171 -14.27 -8.41 3.05
N PHE A 172 -14.66 -7.25 2.53
CA PHE A 172 -13.80 -6.37 1.74
C PHE A 172 -13.38 -5.17 2.58
N ALA A 173 -12.10 -5.16 2.93
CA ALA A 173 -11.46 -4.09 3.67
C ALA A 173 -10.64 -3.21 2.71
N PHE A 174 -10.68 -1.90 2.92
CA PHE A 174 -10.00 -0.94 2.06
C PHE A 174 -9.29 0.13 2.88
N SER A 175 -8.07 0.51 2.50
CA SER A 175 -7.32 1.60 3.14
C SER A 175 -7.21 2.84 2.25
N LEU A 176 -7.55 4.02 2.77
CA LEU A 176 -7.40 5.32 2.09
C LEU A 176 -5.95 5.62 1.68
N SER A 177 -4.97 5.12 2.45
CA SER A 177 -3.53 5.09 2.15
C SER A 177 -2.78 6.43 2.11
N ALA A 178 -3.39 7.52 1.63
CA ALA A 178 -2.78 8.85 1.62
C ALA A 178 -3.79 9.96 1.33
N GLU A 179 -3.53 11.15 1.82
CA GLU A 179 -4.35 12.34 1.56
C GLU A 179 -4.54 12.64 0.07
N TYR A 180 -3.50 12.47 -0.77
CA TYR A 180 -3.63 12.74 -2.20
C TYR A 180 -4.58 11.75 -2.88
N ILE A 181 -4.66 10.51 -2.38
CA ILE A 181 -5.62 9.52 -2.84
C ILE A 181 -7.04 10.00 -2.53
N CYS A 182 -7.27 10.43 -1.28
CA CYS A 182 -8.55 10.99 -0.85
C CYS A 182 -8.99 12.20 -1.69
N ARG A 183 -8.07 13.10 -2.06
CA ARG A 183 -8.40 14.31 -2.83
C ARG A 183 -8.65 14.01 -4.32
N GLN A 184 -7.77 13.22 -4.93
CA GLN A 184 -7.74 13.05 -6.39
C GLN A 184 -8.61 11.90 -6.87
N TYR A 185 -8.81 10.86 -6.06
CA TYR A 185 -9.49 9.62 -6.44
C TYR A 185 -10.75 9.38 -5.60
N LYS A 186 -11.35 10.43 -5.03
CA LYS A 186 -12.58 10.32 -4.23
C LYS A 186 -13.72 9.65 -4.98
N GLU A 187 -13.87 9.94 -6.27
CA GLU A 187 -14.94 9.37 -7.10
C GLU A 187 -14.72 7.86 -7.32
N GLU A 188 -13.47 7.43 -7.44
CA GLU A 188 -13.12 6.00 -7.53
C GLU A 188 -13.42 5.28 -6.20
N ILE A 189 -13.08 5.91 -5.07
CA ILE A 189 -13.41 5.38 -3.73
C ILE A 189 -14.94 5.29 -3.55
N LEU A 190 -15.69 6.30 -3.98
CA LEU A 190 -17.15 6.32 -3.85
C LEU A 190 -17.83 5.23 -4.68
N GLN A 191 -17.29 4.87 -5.84
CA GLN A 191 -17.81 3.79 -6.68
C GLN A 191 -17.71 2.41 -5.98
N ILE A 192 -16.62 2.15 -5.25
CA ILE A 192 -16.46 0.90 -4.51
C ILE A 192 -17.02 0.96 -3.08
N MET A 193 -17.37 2.15 -2.57
CA MET A 193 -17.83 2.36 -1.20
C MET A 193 -18.98 1.44 -0.78
N PRO A 194 -20.01 1.16 -1.63
CA PRO A 194 -21.08 0.24 -1.25
C PRO A 194 -20.60 -1.19 -0.95
N ARG A 195 -19.45 -1.59 -1.49
CA ARG A 195 -18.82 -2.89 -1.24
C ARG A 195 -17.90 -2.87 -0.02
N ILE A 196 -17.45 -1.73 0.49
CA ILE A 196 -16.47 -1.70 1.59
C ILE A 196 -17.14 -2.02 2.92
N ASP A 197 -16.72 -3.12 3.55
CA ASP A 197 -17.13 -3.51 4.90
C ASP A 197 -16.34 -2.76 5.97
N PHE A 198 -15.03 -2.56 5.74
CA PHE A 198 -14.13 -1.84 6.64
C PHE A 198 -13.27 -0.85 5.89
N LEU A 199 -13.42 0.44 6.21
CA LEU A 199 -12.60 1.52 5.69
C LEU A 199 -11.53 1.93 6.72
N PHE A 200 -10.26 1.84 6.33
CA PHE A 200 -9.11 2.22 7.15
C PHE A 200 -8.51 3.55 6.67
N GLY A 201 -8.24 4.45 7.60
CA GLY A 201 -7.47 5.65 7.36
C GLY A 201 -6.98 6.25 8.67
N ASN A 202 -5.84 6.95 8.62
CA ASN A 202 -5.41 7.77 9.75
C ASN A 202 -6.25 9.06 9.85
N GLU A 203 -6.01 9.85 10.90
CA GLU A 203 -6.74 11.11 11.13
C GLU A 203 -6.70 12.03 9.90
N SER A 204 -5.51 12.32 9.37
CA SER A 204 -5.34 13.23 8.25
C SER A 204 -6.02 12.74 6.96
N GLU A 205 -5.98 11.44 6.68
CA GLU A 205 -6.64 10.81 5.53
C GLU A 205 -8.17 10.91 5.63
N ILE A 206 -8.73 10.64 6.82
CA ILE A 206 -10.16 10.70 7.06
C ILE A 206 -10.67 12.14 6.98
N VAL A 207 -9.96 13.10 7.61
CA VAL A 207 -10.29 14.53 7.48
C VAL A 207 -10.24 14.97 6.02
N THR A 208 -9.15 14.63 5.32
CA THR A 208 -8.98 14.98 3.91
C THR A 208 -10.08 14.39 3.02
N PHE A 209 -10.49 13.14 3.27
CA PHE A 209 -11.58 12.51 2.53
C PHE A 209 -12.91 13.20 2.81
N GLY A 210 -13.21 13.53 4.08
CA GLY A 210 -14.39 14.32 4.45
C GLY A 210 -14.45 15.67 3.75
N GLU A 211 -13.35 16.43 3.74
CA GLU A 211 -13.24 17.70 3.02
C GLU A 211 -13.44 17.53 1.50
N ALA A 212 -12.89 16.46 0.93
CA ALA A 212 -13.04 16.16 -0.50
C ALA A 212 -14.51 15.87 -0.88
N LEU A 213 -15.30 15.30 0.03
CA LEU A 213 -16.73 15.00 -0.16
C LEU A 213 -17.62 16.24 -0.03
N ILE A 214 -17.38 17.09 0.97
CA ILE A 214 -18.26 18.24 1.28
C ILE A 214 -17.89 19.52 0.51
N GLY A 215 -16.76 19.54 -0.19
CA GLY A 215 -16.17 20.78 -0.74
C GLY A 215 -15.55 21.63 0.39
N GLN A 216 -14.97 22.81 0.10
CA GLN A 216 -14.39 23.70 1.13
C GLN A 216 -15.46 24.35 2.04
N GLN A 217 -16.28 23.57 2.74
CA GLN A 217 -17.01 24.02 3.91
C GLN A 217 -16.27 23.48 5.13
N SER A 218 -15.75 24.38 5.96
CA SER A 218 -14.89 24.05 7.08
C SER A 218 -15.57 23.06 8.04
N ILE A 219 -14.87 21.96 8.36
CA ILE A 219 -15.22 21.10 9.50
C ILE A 219 -14.79 21.86 10.77
N SER A 220 -15.53 22.91 11.14
CA SER A 220 -15.40 23.58 12.44
C SER A 220 -16.23 22.83 13.49
N GLY A 221 -15.97 21.54 13.64
CA GLY A 221 -16.58 20.71 14.67
C GLY A 221 -15.49 20.11 15.53
N LYS A 222 -15.36 20.53 16.80
CA LYS A 222 -14.63 19.75 17.78
C LYS A 222 -15.20 18.33 17.75
N PHE A 223 -14.42 17.35 17.29
CA PHE A 223 -14.77 15.94 17.41
C PHE A 223 -15.00 15.64 18.90
N HIS A 224 -16.26 15.66 19.32
CA HIS A 224 -16.66 14.98 20.54
C HIS A 224 -16.70 13.51 20.17
N SER A 225 -15.69 12.77 20.62
CA SER A 225 -15.63 11.32 20.55
C SER A 225 -16.94 10.72 21.07
N ARG A 226 -17.82 10.33 20.15
CA ARG A 226 -18.86 9.32 20.37
C ARG A 226 -18.63 8.16 19.40
N LEU A 227 -17.43 7.61 19.44
CA LEU A 227 -17.25 6.19 19.13
C LEU A 227 -17.50 5.46 20.44
N ASN A 228 -18.70 4.89 20.56
CA ASN A 228 -19.04 4.01 21.66
C ASN A 228 -18.19 2.74 21.53
N PHE A 229 -17.10 2.66 22.28
CA PHE A 229 -16.55 1.38 22.68
C PHE A 229 -17.54 0.76 23.67
N THR A 230 -18.38 -0.16 23.21
CA THR A 230 -19.07 -1.09 24.11
C THR A 230 -18.05 -2.10 24.62
N GLY A 231 -17.27 -1.71 25.63
CA GLY A 231 -16.62 -2.64 26.54
C GLY A 231 -17.62 -3.02 27.61
N GLY A 232 -18.09 -4.27 27.59
CA GLY A 232 -19.02 -4.82 28.57
C GLY A 232 -18.62 -6.24 28.93
N CYS A 233 -18.15 -6.38 30.17
CA CYS A 233 -17.75 -7.56 30.94
C CYS A 233 -16.41 -8.23 30.59
#